data_AF-A0A920AEG0-F1
#
_entry.id   AF-A0A920AEG0-F1
#
_cell.length_a   1.000
_cell.length_b   1.000
_cell.length_c   1.000
_cell.angle_alpha   90.00
_cell.angle_beta   90.00
_cell.angle_gamma   90.00
#
_symmetry.space_group_name_H-M   'P 1'
#
loop_
_entity.id
_entity.type
_entity.pdbx_description
1 polymer ?
#
loop_
_entity_poly.entity_id
_entity_poly.type
_entity_poly.pdbx_seq_one_letter_code
_entity_poly.pdbx_strand_id
1 'polypeptide(L)' 'MVKKGILRHRGYSIEELAEKSSFIEVAYLVIYGDLPTEEELHKFKNDITTILWFMKM' A
#
# COMPACT_ATOMS: atom_id res chain seq x y z
N MET A 1 25.54 -19.36 -11.07
CA MET A 1 24.11 -19.49 -10.77
C MET A 1 23.62 -18.19 -10.14
N VAL A 2 23.09 -17.26 -10.95
CA VAL A 2 22.61 -15.97 -10.43
C VAL A 2 21.25 -16.22 -9.76
N LYS A 3 21.22 -16.29 -8.43
CA LYS A 3 19.97 -16.19 -7.68
C LYS A 3 19.45 -14.76 -7.88
N LYS A 4 18.40 -14.57 -8.68
CA LYS A 4 17.65 -13.30 -8.66
C LYS A 4 17.13 -13.13 -7.23
N GLY A 5 17.74 -12.23 -6.47
CA GLY A 5 17.32 -11.92 -5.11
C GLY A 5 15.97 -11.23 -5.18
N ILE A 6 14.89 -11.99 -5.03
CA ILE A 6 13.53 -11.42 -5.00
C ILE A 6 13.44 -10.63 -3.71
N LEU A 7 13.42 -9.29 -3.80
CA LEU A 7 13.19 -8.45 -2.64
C LEU A 7 11.71 -8.55 -2.28
N ARG A 8 11.42 -9.02 -1.07
CA ARG A 8 10.05 -9.20 -0.58
C ARG A 8 9.75 -8.16 0.48
N HIS A 9 8.58 -7.55 0.42
CA HIS A 9 8.03 -6.71 1.47
C HIS A 9 6.77 -7.39 2.02
N ARG A 10 6.76 -7.73 3.31
CA ARG A 10 5.63 -8.41 3.98
C ARG A 10 5.12 -9.69 3.27
N GLY A 11 6.00 -10.38 2.51
CA GLY A 11 5.65 -11.60 1.76
C GLY A 11 5.33 -11.38 0.27
N TYR A 12 5.09 -10.14 -0.14
CA TYR A 12 4.86 -9.75 -1.54
C TYR A 12 6.18 -9.41 -2.24
N SER A 13 6.33 -9.75 -3.52
CA SER A 13 7.49 -9.26 -4.28
C SER A 13 7.32 -7.77 -4.58
N ILE A 14 8.43 -7.02 -4.58
CA ILE A 14 8.38 -5.59 -4.91
C ILE A 14 7.89 -5.37 -6.34
N GLU A 15 8.23 -6.25 -7.29
CA GLU A 15 7.71 -6.13 -8.66
C GLU A 15 6.18 -6.23 -8.68
N GLU A 16 5.60 -7.13 -7.88
CA GLU A 16 4.15 -7.29 -7.80
C GLU A 16 3.47 -6.08 -7.17
N LEU A 17 4.05 -5.51 -6.12
CA LEU A 17 3.56 -4.27 -5.51
C LEU A 17 3.66 -3.08 -6.48
N ALA A 18 4.72 -3.01 -7.28
CA ALA A 18 4.93 -1.92 -8.24
C ALA A 18 4.00 -2.02 -9.46
N GLU A 19 3.68 -3.23 -9.93
CA GLU A 19 2.82 -3.44 -11.10
C GLU A 19 1.33 -3.48 -10.78
N LYS A 20 0.94 -3.99 -9.60
CA LYS A 20 -0.47 -4.32 -9.30
C LYS A 20 -1.10 -3.48 -8.20
N SER A 21 -0.33 -2.78 -7.38
CA SER A 21 -0.85 -2.02 -6.25
C SER A 21 -0.73 -0.52 -6.48
N SER A 22 -1.77 0.21 -6.11
CA SER A 22 -1.70 1.67 -6.03
C SER A 22 -0.85 2.12 -4.84
N PHE A 23 -0.34 3.35 -4.90
CA PHE A 23 0.40 3.95 -3.79
C PHE A 23 -0.36 3.86 -2.45
N ILE A 24 -1.69 4.01 -2.48
CA ILE A 24 -2.52 3.97 -1.27
C ILE A 24 -2.60 2.55 -0.69
N GLU A 25 -2.70 1.52 -1.52
CA GLU A 25 -2.71 0.12 -1.06
C GLU A 25 -1.35 -0.28 -0.46
N VAL A 26 -0.25 0.17 -1.08
CA VAL A 26 1.09 -0.05 -0.53
C VAL A 26 1.27 0.70 0.80
N ALA A 27 0.76 1.93 0.91
CA ALA A 27 0.79 2.68 2.17
C ALA A 27 -0.01 1.96 3.27
N TYR A 28 -1.18 1.42 2.94
CA TYR A 28 -1.98 0.60 3.85
C TYR A 28 -1.19 -0.64 4.31
N LEU A 29 -0.58 -1.39 3.38
CA LEU A 29 0.27 -2.55 3.68
C LEU A 29 1.42 -2.21 4.63
N VAL A 30 2.07 -1.06 4.43
CA VAL A 30 3.18 -0.62 5.30
C VAL A 30 2.71 -0.33 6.72
N ILE A 31 1.53 0.26 6.87
CA ILE A 31 0.96 0.66 8.18
C ILE A 31 0.37 -0.54 8.91
N TYR A 32 -0.46 -1.34 8.23
CA TYR A 32 -1.28 -2.38 8.84
C TYR A 32 -0.71 -3.79 8.67
N GLY A 33 0.26 -3.97 7.78
CA GLY A 33 1.00 -5.22 7.60
C GLY A 33 0.44 -6.15 6.53
N ASP A 34 -0.80 -5.93 6.06
CA ASP A 34 -1.48 -6.70 5.02
C ASP A 34 -2.15 -5.79 3.98
N LEU A 35 -2.45 -6.32 2.79
CA LEU A 35 -3.21 -5.56 1.77
C LEU A 35 -4.66 -5.37 2.23
N PRO A 36 -5.25 -4.19 1.97
CA PRO A 36 -6.62 -3.91 2.39
C PRO A 36 -7.63 -4.72 1.56
N THR A 37 -8.76 -5.02 2.17
CA THR A 37 -10.00 -5.34 1.44
C THR A 37 -10.54 -4.10 0.73
N GLU A 38 -11.50 -4.27 -0.19
CA GLU A 38 -12.10 -3.16 -0.93
C GLU A 38 -12.76 -2.12 -0.01
N GLU A 39 -13.45 -2.59 1.04
CA GLU A 39 -14.11 -1.74 2.03
C GLU A 39 -13.10 -0.97 2.89
N GLU A 40 -12.04 -1.64 3.34
CA GLU A 40 -10.94 -1.01 4.09
C GLU A 40 -10.20 0.03 3.24
N LEU A 41 -9.96 -0.27 1.97
CA LEU A 41 -9.32 0.65 1.04
C LEU A 41 -10.19 1.89 0.82
N HIS A 42 -11.51 1.71 0.66
CA HIS A 42 -12.44 2.82 0.49
C HIS A 42 -12.44 3.73 1.73
N LYS A 43 -12.51 3.14 2.93
CA LYS A 43 -12.45 3.88 4.19
C LYS A 43 -11.12 4.62 4.34
N PHE A 44 -10.00 3.95 4.09
CA PHE A 44 -8.67 4.53 4.23
C PHE A 44 -8.42 5.69 3.26
N LYS A 45 -8.94 5.60 2.03
CA LYS A 45 -8.91 6.71 1.05
C LYS A 45 -9.65 7.94 1.58
N ASN A 46 -10.82 7.73 2.19
CA ASN A 46 -11.60 8.82 2.77
C ASN A 46 -10.86 9.45 3.96
N ASP A 47 -10.33 8.64 4.87
CA ASP A 47 -9.58 9.12 6.05
C ASP A 47 -8.37 9.97 5.64
N ILE A 48 -7.56 9.51 4.68
CA ILE A 48 -6.43 10.28 4.14
C ILE A 48 -6.91 11.59 3.51
N THR A 49 -7.97 11.55 2.71
CA THR A 49 -8.49 12.73 2.01
C THR A 49 -9.00 13.78 3.00
N THR A 50 -9.69 13.35 4.06
CA THR A 50 -10.16 14.23 5.14
C THR A 50 -8.99 14.87 5.88
N ILE A 51 -7.94 14.10 6.22
CA ILE A 51 -6.74 14.64 6.90
C ILE A 51 -6.00 15.65 6.01
N LEU A 52 -5.83 15.35 4.72
CA LEU A 52 -5.15 16.24 3.78
C LEU A 52 -5.88 17.58 3.58
N TRP A 53 -7.20 17.59 3.72
CA TRP A 53 -7.99 18.82 3.69
C TRP A 53 -7.73 19.70 4.92
N PHE A 54 -7.62 19.11 6.11
CA PHE A 54 -7.28 19.85 7.33
C PHE A 54 -5.88 20.43 7.30
N MET A 55 -4.91 19.74 6.69
CA MET A 55 -3.54 20.22 6.59
C MET A 55 -3.33 21.32 5.53
N LYS A 56 -4.32 21.56 4.66
CA LYS A 56 -4.26 22.56 3.58
C LYS A 56 -4.99 23.87 3.89
N MET A 57 -5.75 23.92 4.98
CA MET A 57 -6.33 25.16 5.54
C MET A 57 -5.32 25.86 6.45
#